data_AF-A0A5J4TY15-F1
#
_entry.id   AF-A0A5J4TY15-F1
#
_cell.length_a   1.000
_cell.length_b   1.000
_cell.length_c   1.000
_cell.angle_alpha   90.00
_cell.angle_beta   90.00
_cell.angle_gamma   90.00
#
_symmetry.space_group_name_H-M   'P 1'
#
loop_
_entity.id
_entity.type
_entity.pdbx_description
1 polymer ?
#
loop_
_entity_poly.entity_id
_entity_poly.type
_entity_poly.pdbx_seq_one_letter_code
_entity_poly.pdbx_strand_id
1 'polypeptide(L)'
;MINVNIFYYDNDDKFYYLGQKLNCNKLKNINIDDDTVTQDQSDEILPTFNILLVSDTNENQAIYHVFNVTNTEGLTREKYCPHCYQQSFDPKDDHFKRDYDNHVKQCKINDGKIIKKVKLDEQPFPQCPHIQRNETYAYLLANNATQQFKPTQYYITYDFETVERKVNTYFGKPFSKDDKSICSSQWISVLEPLSVASTIKLKWREQYKNNTSYKKIVTPFGSSALKTIYFDIRQGDDFVKQWIEQVFEEAKQVSLDNKYSINDGLTKSYDDEAIPYKQNVSIIGFNSSRFDQALFTKYLHNDKWTIQSFIGSYGQGKQMVVEHKQTKQQISFIDAMNYTQPTDLASFAQDLESNINQSKGLFLYEGITYDNYNQELIKSQPFPIKAFDSMLKNKIMTDDDYLLYLSDAKNYATRWDYLYHYNELDTQIMIYPLVNLINWFYQYNVDMLSFMSLAANENAIKYAIAYKDFDLNINYPQQQSKSKPFILSQSYWNYKVIGYNIQDKQKHRKTNNNVTINDYEYYKNLFETSQCAICGDKFTMDNKPTLDRI
;
A
#
# COMPACT_ATOMS: atom_id res chain seq x y z
N MET A 1 32.02 28.46 15.02
CA MET A 1 32.10 27.45 13.93
C MET A 1 31.31 27.97 12.73
N ILE A 2 31.73 27.72 11.49
CA ILE A 2 31.10 28.30 10.28
C ILE A 2 30.97 27.20 9.24
N ASN A 3 29.81 27.10 8.57
CA ASN A 3 29.67 26.23 7.41
C ASN A 3 30.12 26.98 6.15
N VAL A 4 30.91 26.35 5.30
CA VAL A 4 31.41 26.99 4.07
C VAL A 4 30.98 26.18 2.85
N ASN A 5 30.29 26.84 1.93
CA ASN A 5 29.96 26.34 0.60
C ASN A 5 30.94 26.94 -0.41
N ILE A 6 31.60 26.10 -1.22
CA ILE A 6 32.59 26.51 -2.20
C ILE A 6 32.05 26.26 -3.60
N PHE A 7 31.81 27.35 -4.32
CA PHE A 7 31.41 27.39 -5.72
C PHE A 7 32.64 27.50 -6.61
N TYR A 8 32.55 26.90 -7.79
CA TYR A 8 33.57 26.94 -8.82
C TYR A 8 32.98 27.45 -10.11
N TYR A 9 33.84 28.01 -10.96
CA TYR A 9 33.50 28.36 -12.33
C TYR A 9 34.10 27.33 -13.27
N ASP A 10 33.26 26.70 -14.09
CA ASP A 10 33.70 25.86 -15.18
C ASP A 10 34.04 26.74 -16.40
N ASN A 11 35.32 26.76 -16.78
CA ASN A 11 35.78 27.55 -17.92
C ASN A 11 35.31 26.98 -19.27
N ASP A 12 35.12 25.66 -19.36
CA ASP A 12 34.78 24.97 -20.61
C ASP A 12 33.30 25.15 -20.93
N ASP A 13 32.44 24.91 -19.93
CA ASP A 13 30.99 24.95 -20.09
C ASP A 13 30.37 26.31 -19.66
N LYS A 14 31.20 27.25 -19.17
CA LYS A 14 30.84 28.64 -18.81
C LYS A 14 29.69 28.77 -17.80
N PHE A 15 29.68 27.94 -16.76
CA PHE A 15 28.68 28.03 -15.68
C PHE A 15 29.32 27.91 -14.29
N TYR A 16 28.58 28.40 -13.28
CA TYR A 16 28.97 28.30 -11.87
C TYR A 16 28.25 27.14 -11.20
N TYR A 17 28.95 26.37 -10.37
CA TYR A 17 28.37 25.25 -9.64
C TYR A 17 28.93 25.11 -8.24
N LEU A 18 28.16 24.50 -7.34
CA LEU A 18 28.61 24.15 -6.00
C LEU A 18 29.49 22.89 -6.06
N GLY A 19 30.78 23.01 -5.70
CA GLY A 19 31.72 21.89 -5.77
C GLY A 19 32.05 21.24 -4.42
N GLN A 20 32.11 22.02 -3.33
CA GLN A 20 32.48 21.47 -2.02
C GLN A 20 31.72 22.13 -0.86
N LYS A 21 31.46 21.37 0.21
CA LYS A 21 30.88 21.86 1.45
C LYS A 21 31.71 21.42 2.66
N LEU A 22 32.08 22.38 3.50
CA LEU A 22 32.76 22.16 4.77
C LEU A 22 31.76 22.48 5.90
N ASN A 23 31.31 21.44 6.61
CA ASN A 23 30.41 21.58 7.75
C ASN A 23 31.18 21.35 9.04
N CYS A 24 31.11 22.30 9.98
CA CYS A 24 31.80 22.18 11.27
C CYS A 24 31.24 21.07 12.18
N ASN A 25 30.01 20.59 11.95
CA ASN A 25 29.36 19.58 12.79
C ASN A 25 29.93 18.15 12.64
N LYS A 26 31.12 17.98 12.04
CA LYS A 26 31.76 16.67 11.79
C LYS A 26 33.16 16.51 12.39
N LEU A 27 33.61 17.40 13.27
CA LEU A 27 34.76 17.12 14.12
C LEU A 27 34.28 16.36 15.36
N LYS A 28 34.43 15.02 15.34
CA LYS A 28 34.35 14.20 16.55
C LYS A 28 35.49 14.65 17.48
N ASN A 29 35.17 15.39 18.54
CA ASN A 29 36.09 15.48 19.67
C ASN A 29 36.14 14.11 20.33
N ILE A 30 37.24 13.39 20.13
CA ILE A 30 37.57 12.22 20.95
C ILE A 30 38.21 12.79 22.22
N ASN A 31 37.44 12.90 23.30
CA ASN A 31 38.03 12.96 24.64
C ASN A 31 38.26 11.52 25.08
N ILE A 32 39.52 11.17 25.26
CA ILE A 32 39.91 10.00 26.05
C ILE A 32 39.87 10.51 27.48
N ASP A 33 38.73 10.30 28.15
CA ASP A 33 38.57 10.07 29.59
C ASP A 33 37.07 10.24 29.92
N ASP A 34 36.52 9.18 30.56
CA ASP A 34 35.16 8.96 31.07
C ASP A 34 34.05 8.44 30.13
N ASP A 35 33.59 7.22 30.45
CA ASP A 35 32.55 6.38 29.82
C ASP A 35 31.10 6.91 29.95
N THR A 36 30.84 8.16 29.57
CA THR A 36 29.45 8.65 29.44
C THR A 36 29.23 9.44 28.15
N VAL A 37 28.43 8.87 27.24
CA VAL A 37 27.98 9.55 26.02
C VAL A 37 26.68 10.28 26.33
N THR A 38 26.75 11.57 26.65
CA THR A 38 25.60 12.48 26.60
C THR A 38 25.60 13.23 25.26
N GLN A 39 24.56 13.01 24.47
CA GLN A 39 24.28 13.79 23.25
C GLN A 39 23.50 15.05 23.61
N ASP A 40 24.20 16.16 23.80
CA ASP A 40 23.56 17.48 23.77
C ASP A 40 23.55 17.99 22.32
N GLN A 41 22.43 17.82 21.63
CA GLN A 41 22.11 18.56 20.41
C GLN A 41 21.76 20.00 20.80
N SER A 42 22.75 20.89 20.73
CA SER A 42 22.46 22.32 20.59
C SER A 42 22.25 22.62 19.10
N ASP A 43 21.01 22.95 18.73
CA ASP A 43 20.66 23.51 17.41
C ASP A 43 21.17 24.97 17.30
N GLU A 44 22.49 25.17 17.40
CA GLU A 44 23.08 26.44 16.98
C GLU A 44 23.05 26.49 15.44
N ILE A 45 22.22 27.37 14.89
CA ILE A 45 22.21 27.71 13.47
C ILE A 45 23.54 28.41 13.17
N LEU A 46 24.56 27.63 12.82
CA LEU A 46 25.86 28.16 12.44
C LEU A 46 25.72 28.92 11.11
N PRO A 47 26.25 30.16 11.01
CA PRO A 47 26.18 30.93 9.78
C PRO A 47 26.90 30.17 8.65
N THR A 48 26.27 30.16 7.47
CA THR A 48 26.82 29.52 6.27
C THR A 48 27.36 30.60 5.34
N PHE A 49 28.66 30.55 5.02
CA PHE A 49 29.32 31.43 4.05
C PHE A 49 29.42 30.74 2.69
N ASN A 50 29.06 31.46 1.63
CA ASN A 50 29.19 30.98 0.26
C ASN A 50 30.38 31.70 -0.39
N ILE A 51 31.31 30.93 -0.93
CA ILE A 51 32.54 31.45 -1.51
C ILE A 51 32.65 30.94 -2.94
N LEU A 52 32.99 31.80 -3.89
CA LEU A 52 33.35 31.42 -5.26
C LEU A 52 34.87 31.45 -5.39
N LEU A 53 35.44 30.31 -5.77
CA LEU A 53 36.84 30.18 -6.16
C LEU A 53 36.96 30.28 -7.68
N VAL A 54 37.74 31.25 -8.14
CA VAL A 54 38.12 31.41 -9.54
C VAL A 54 39.63 31.29 -9.64
N SER A 55 40.12 30.29 -10.38
CA SER A 55 41.53 30.15 -10.67
C SER A 55 41.87 30.82 -12.00
N ASP A 56 42.90 31.66 -11.99
CA ASP A 56 43.52 32.26 -13.18
C ASP A 56 44.99 31.82 -13.27
N THR A 57 45.54 31.83 -14.48
CA THR A 57 46.94 31.50 -14.74
C THR A 57 47.62 32.70 -15.36
N ASN A 58 48.49 33.37 -14.60
CA ASN A 58 49.31 34.46 -15.10
C ASN A 58 50.79 34.07 -14.95
N GLU A 59 51.57 34.15 -16.04
CA GLU A 59 53.02 33.86 -16.07
C GLU A 59 53.45 32.55 -15.37
N ASN A 60 52.70 31.45 -15.58
CA ASN A 60 52.93 30.13 -14.96
C ASN A 60 52.77 30.06 -13.43
N GLN A 61 52.13 31.04 -12.80
CA GLN A 61 51.66 30.95 -11.40
C GLN A 61 50.13 30.85 -11.36
N ALA A 62 49.62 29.88 -10.59
CA ALA A 62 48.19 29.74 -10.35
C ALA A 62 47.74 30.78 -9.32
N ILE A 63 46.91 31.73 -9.74
CA ILE A 63 46.32 32.76 -8.90
C ILE A 63 44.89 32.35 -8.58
N TYR A 64 44.53 32.34 -7.29
CA TYR A 64 43.17 32.03 -6.85
C TYR A 64 42.49 33.28 -6.33
N HIS A 65 41.38 33.66 -6.98
CA HIS A 65 40.50 34.71 -6.50
C HIS A 65 39.36 34.10 -5.69
N VAL A 66 39.12 34.68 -4.51
CA VAL A 66 38.12 34.24 -3.54
C VAL A 66 37.07 35.33 -3.42
N PHE A 67 35.85 35.07 -3.88
CA PHE A 67 34.74 36.02 -3.81
C PHE A 67 33.67 35.55 -2.83
N ASN A 68 33.12 36.45 -2.03
CA ASN A 68 31.94 36.15 -1.21
C ASN A 68 30.68 36.21 -2.08
N VAL A 69 29.86 35.18 -2.04
CA VAL A 69 28.64 35.05 -2.84
C VAL A 69 27.43 35.33 -1.96
N THR A 70 26.80 36.48 -2.17
CA THR A 70 25.60 36.89 -1.42
C THR A 70 24.31 36.33 -2.01
N ASN A 71 24.30 36.04 -3.33
CA ASN A 71 23.15 35.45 -4.02
C ASN A 71 23.60 34.23 -4.84
N THR A 72 23.41 33.03 -4.27
CA THR A 72 23.79 31.76 -4.89
C THR A 72 22.89 31.40 -6.07
N GLU A 73 21.58 31.65 -5.96
CA GLU A 73 20.60 31.40 -7.03
C GLU A 73 20.86 32.29 -8.25
N GLY A 74 21.28 33.53 -8.04
CA GLY A 74 21.68 34.45 -9.10
C GLY A 74 22.99 34.04 -9.79
N LEU A 75 23.92 33.44 -9.04
CA LEU A 75 25.21 32.99 -9.55
C LEU A 75 25.08 31.74 -10.43
N THR A 76 24.38 30.71 -9.94
CA THR A 76 24.27 29.43 -10.64
C THR A 76 23.07 29.36 -11.59
N ARG A 77 22.10 30.26 -11.43
CA ARG A 77 20.77 30.22 -12.07
C ARG A 77 19.96 28.96 -11.74
N GLU A 78 20.37 28.23 -10.71
CA GLU A 78 19.70 27.02 -10.25
C GLU A 78 19.18 27.20 -8.83
N LYS A 79 18.05 26.56 -8.52
CA LYS A 79 17.52 26.48 -7.17
C LYS A 79 17.96 25.18 -6.51
N TYR A 80 18.67 25.28 -5.39
CA TYR A 80 19.12 24.12 -4.63
C TYR A 80 18.07 23.66 -3.61
N CYS A 81 18.01 22.35 -3.37
CA CYS A 81 17.19 21.78 -2.30
C CYS A 81 17.72 22.24 -0.92
N PRO A 82 16.87 22.77 -0.02
CA PRO A 82 17.28 23.29 1.28
C PRO A 82 17.63 22.20 2.32
N HIS A 83 17.40 20.92 2.00
CA HIS A 83 17.69 19.80 2.91
C HIS A 83 19.02 19.12 2.56
N CYS A 84 19.19 18.64 1.31
CA CYS A 84 20.45 18.02 0.91
C CYS A 84 21.49 19.03 0.40
N TYR A 85 21.08 20.18 -0.13
CA TYR A 85 21.93 21.14 -0.87
C TYR A 85 22.78 20.49 -1.98
N GLN A 86 22.43 19.27 -2.42
CA GLN A 86 23.13 18.51 -3.45
C GLN A 86 22.35 18.51 -4.76
N GLN A 87 21.02 18.41 -4.68
CA GLN A 87 20.17 18.52 -5.86
C GLN A 87 19.90 19.98 -6.19
N SER A 88 20.11 20.34 -7.45
CA SER A 88 19.73 21.61 -8.03
C SER A 88 18.61 21.44 -9.07
N PHE A 89 17.84 22.50 -9.27
CA PHE A 89 16.70 22.53 -10.17
C PHE A 89 16.75 23.82 -10.98
N ASP A 90 16.68 23.72 -12.30
CA ASP A 90 16.57 24.89 -13.17
C ASP A 90 15.17 25.50 -13.04
N PRO A 91 15.02 26.76 -12.57
CA PRO A 91 13.74 27.43 -12.47
C PRO A 91 13.02 27.64 -13.82
N LYS A 92 13.73 27.47 -14.95
CA LYS A 92 13.16 27.57 -16.30
C LYS A 92 12.56 26.26 -16.83
N ASP A 93 12.74 25.14 -16.14
CA ASP A 93 12.17 23.85 -16.50
C ASP A 93 10.63 23.87 -16.34
N ASP A 94 9.88 23.43 -17.36
CA ASP A 94 8.41 23.37 -17.33
C ASP A 94 7.87 22.53 -16.16
N HIS A 95 8.67 21.59 -15.67
CA HIS A 95 8.33 20.71 -14.55
C HIS A 95 9.02 21.08 -13.24
N PHE A 96 9.77 22.19 -13.21
CA PHE A 96 10.54 22.68 -12.06
C PHE A 96 9.75 22.57 -10.75
N LYS A 97 8.55 23.15 -10.72
CA LYS A 97 7.75 23.25 -9.49
C LYS A 97 7.37 21.88 -8.93
N ARG A 98 6.92 20.97 -9.80
CA ARG A 98 6.54 19.60 -9.43
C ARG A 98 7.75 18.82 -8.91
N ASP A 99 8.86 18.87 -9.65
CA ASP A 99 10.04 18.05 -9.37
C ASP A 99 10.80 18.54 -8.13
N TYR A 100 10.90 19.87 -7.97
CA TYR A 100 11.44 20.51 -6.76
C TYR A 100 10.62 20.12 -5.53
N ASP A 101 9.29 20.29 -5.57
CA ASP A 101 8.42 19.99 -4.41
C ASP A 101 8.44 18.49 -4.05
N ASN A 102 8.45 17.60 -5.04
CA ASN A 102 8.53 16.16 -4.82
C ASN A 102 9.87 15.76 -4.19
N HIS A 103 10.97 16.27 -4.71
CA HIS A 103 12.29 16.01 -4.15
C HIS A 103 12.42 16.56 -2.74
N VAL A 104 12.02 17.81 -2.47
CA VAL A 104 12.11 18.41 -1.14
C VAL A 104 11.33 17.59 -0.12
N LYS A 105 10.13 17.10 -0.47
CA LYS A 105 9.33 16.21 0.40
C LYS A 105 10.05 14.90 0.70
N GLN A 106 10.58 14.22 -0.30
CA GLN A 106 11.31 12.96 -0.11
C GLN A 106 12.63 13.16 0.64
N CYS A 107 13.35 14.23 0.32
CA CYS A 107 14.63 14.58 0.92
C CYS A 107 14.48 14.95 2.40
N LYS A 108 13.37 15.60 2.78
CA LYS A 108 12.99 15.85 4.17
C LYS A 108 12.72 14.56 4.94
N ILE A 109 12.07 13.56 4.32
CA ILE A 109 11.83 12.24 4.93
C ILE A 109 13.16 11.50 5.16
N ASN A 110 14.10 11.63 4.23
CA ASN A 110 15.38 10.94 4.27
C ASN A 110 16.48 11.67 5.06
N ASP A 111 16.14 12.72 5.81
CA ASP A 111 17.09 13.55 6.58
C ASP A 111 18.28 14.04 5.74
N GLY A 112 18.00 14.43 4.48
CA GLY A 112 19.03 14.90 3.54
C GLY A 112 19.97 13.81 2.99
N LYS A 113 19.78 12.53 3.34
CA LYS A 113 20.62 11.41 2.86
C LYS A 113 20.14 10.88 1.51
N ILE A 114 21.07 10.72 0.57
CA ILE A 114 20.82 10.10 -0.74
C ILE A 114 20.76 8.58 -0.60
N ILE A 115 19.66 7.95 -1.03
CA ILE A 115 19.51 6.50 -1.11
C ILE A 115 20.04 6.03 -2.48
N LYS A 116 21.20 5.37 -2.50
CA LYS A 116 21.79 4.77 -3.71
C LYS A 116 21.35 3.31 -3.82
N LYS A 117 20.66 2.91 -4.90
CA LYS A 117 20.21 1.52 -5.12
C LYS A 117 20.95 0.88 -6.29
N VAL A 118 21.13 -0.44 -6.27
CA VAL A 118 21.69 -1.22 -7.39
C VAL A 118 20.53 -1.82 -8.19
N LYS A 119 20.61 -1.76 -9.52
CA LYS A 119 19.62 -2.35 -10.42
C LYS A 119 20.33 -3.27 -11.42
N LEU A 120 19.89 -4.53 -11.48
CA LEU A 120 20.45 -5.57 -12.35
C LEU A 120 19.83 -5.53 -13.75
N ASP A 121 20.56 -6.02 -14.75
CA ASP A 121 20.05 -6.17 -16.12
C ASP A 121 18.79 -7.06 -16.15
N GLU A 122 17.81 -6.67 -16.97
CA GLU A 122 16.57 -7.42 -17.17
C GLU A 122 16.87 -8.72 -17.91
N GLN A 123 17.07 -9.81 -17.17
CA GLN A 123 17.13 -11.15 -17.73
C GLN A 123 15.72 -11.72 -17.89
N PRO A 124 15.45 -12.52 -18.94
CA PRO A 124 14.18 -13.21 -19.09
C PRO A 124 14.02 -14.24 -17.97
N PHE A 125 13.15 -13.94 -17.01
CA PHE A 125 12.83 -14.83 -15.91
C PHE A 125 11.73 -15.83 -16.30
N PRO A 126 11.78 -17.09 -15.81
CA PRO A 126 10.66 -18.01 -15.94
C PRO A 126 9.41 -17.41 -15.29
N GLN A 127 8.25 -17.49 -15.96
CA GLN A 127 6.99 -17.02 -15.42
C GLN A 127 6.54 -17.94 -14.28
N CYS A 128 6.81 -17.56 -13.03
CA CYS A 128 6.48 -18.35 -11.85
C CYS A 128 5.72 -17.49 -10.83
N PRO A 129 4.42 -17.23 -11.05
CA PRO A 129 3.66 -16.24 -10.29
C PRO A 129 3.55 -16.57 -8.80
N HIS A 130 3.55 -17.85 -8.42
CA HIS A 130 3.47 -18.25 -7.00
C HIS A 130 4.70 -17.82 -6.20
N ILE A 131 5.88 -17.74 -6.83
CA ILE A 131 7.13 -17.25 -6.21
C ILE A 131 7.25 -15.74 -6.39
N GLN A 132 7.14 -15.26 -7.63
CA GLN A 132 7.53 -13.89 -7.98
C GLN A 132 6.56 -12.83 -7.49
N ARG A 133 5.28 -13.15 -7.30
CA ARG A 133 4.28 -12.17 -6.85
C ARG A 133 4.18 -12.02 -5.33
N ASN A 134 4.84 -12.89 -4.58
CA ASN A 134 4.88 -12.82 -3.14
C ASN A 134 6.34 -12.73 -2.67
N GLU A 135 6.80 -11.51 -2.39
CA GLU A 135 8.17 -11.25 -1.94
C GLU A 135 8.53 -12.05 -0.68
N THR A 136 7.57 -12.24 0.22
CA THR A 136 7.73 -13.04 1.44
C THR A 136 8.02 -14.49 1.11
N TYR A 137 7.23 -15.10 0.21
CA TYR A 137 7.43 -16.49 -0.19
C TYR A 137 8.76 -16.67 -0.94
N ALA A 138 9.10 -15.74 -1.83
CA ALA A 138 10.39 -15.74 -2.52
C ALA A 138 11.57 -15.69 -1.54
N TYR A 139 11.49 -14.83 -0.52
CA TYR A 139 12.49 -14.73 0.54
C TYR A 139 12.61 -16.01 1.37
N LEU A 140 11.48 -16.63 1.74
CA LEU A 140 11.50 -17.88 2.50
C LEU A 140 12.04 -19.04 1.67
N LEU A 141 11.71 -19.12 0.38
CA LEU A 141 12.26 -20.12 -0.53
C LEU A 141 13.77 -20.01 -0.67
N ALA A 142 14.25 -18.78 -0.86
CA ALA A 142 15.66 -18.44 -0.92
C ALA A 142 16.47 -18.88 0.32
N ASN A 143 15.86 -18.79 1.51
CA ASN A 143 16.51 -19.13 2.77
C ASN A 143 16.21 -20.56 3.26
N ASN A 144 15.69 -21.44 2.40
CA ASN A 144 15.25 -22.81 2.76
C ASN A 144 14.28 -22.83 3.96
N ALA A 145 13.45 -21.79 4.11
CA ALA A 145 12.55 -21.54 5.23
C ALA A 145 11.07 -21.53 4.82
N THR A 146 10.71 -22.18 3.70
CA THR A 146 9.33 -22.23 3.18
C THR A 146 8.31 -22.77 4.20
N GLN A 147 8.74 -23.63 5.11
CA GLN A 147 7.92 -24.15 6.22
C GLN A 147 7.40 -23.05 7.17
N GLN A 148 8.03 -21.87 7.17
CA GLN A 148 7.61 -20.73 7.97
C GLN A 148 6.52 -19.89 7.29
N PHE A 149 6.18 -20.18 6.03
CA PHE A 149 5.23 -19.40 5.25
C PHE A 149 3.85 -19.37 5.90
N LYS A 150 3.26 -18.18 5.99
CA LYS A 150 1.92 -17.93 6.52
C LYS A 150 1.20 -17.04 5.51
N PRO A 151 0.00 -17.41 5.06
CA PRO A 151 -0.77 -16.56 4.18
C PRO A 151 -1.29 -15.35 4.96
N THR A 152 -1.81 -14.35 4.25
CA THR A 152 -2.53 -13.25 4.88
C THR A 152 -3.81 -13.79 5.53
N GLN A 153 -3.91 -13.66 6.86
CA GLN A 153 -4.99 -14.28 7.66
C GLN A 153 -5.99 -13.28 8.20
N TYR A 154 -5.57 -12.03 8.40
CA TYR A 154 -6.35 -10.98 9.04
C TYR A 154 -6.75 -9.92 8.01
N TYR A 155 -8.00 -9.49 8.07
CA TYR A 155 -8.63 -8.60 7.10
C TYR A 155 -9.88 -7.98 7.72
N ILE A 156 -10.48 -7.02 7.01
CA ILE A 156 -11.73 -6.37 7.42
C ILE A 156 -12.79 -6.74 6.40
N THR A 157 -13.98 -7.14 6.85
CA THR A 157 -15.16 -7.25 5.98
C THR A 157 -16.08 -6.07 6.19
N TYR A 158 -16.81 -5.63 5.17
CA TYR A 158 -17.76 -4.53 5.28
C TYR A 158 -18.98 -4.73 4.39
N ASP A 159 -20.08 -4.08 4.78
CA ASP A 159 -21.34 -4.07 4.03
C ASP A 159 -22.09 -2.77 4.28
N PHE A 160 -22.69 -2.21 3.21
CA PHE A 160 -23.50 -1.00 3.26
C PHE A 160 -24.97 -1.35 3.07
N GLU A 161 -25.80 -0.77 3.93
CA GLU A 161 -27.24 -0.72 3.68
C GLU A 161 -27.62 0.63 3.09
N THR A 162 -28.50 0.61 2.08
CA THR A 162 -28.87 1.79 1.30
C THR A 162 -30.38 1.90 1.17
N VAL A 163 -30.85 3.13 0.94
CA VAL A 163 -32.26 3.42 0.67
C VAL A 163 -32.41 4.09 -0.68
N GLU A 164 -33.48 3.76 -1.40
CA GLU A 164 -33.78 4.40 -2.67
C GLU A 164 -34.35 5.80 -2.46
N ARG A 165 -33.74 6.78 -3.14
CA ARG A 165 -34.28 8.14 -3.32
C ARG A 165 -34.68 8.32 -4.77
N LYS A 166 -35.98 8.55 -5.02
CA LYS A 166 -36.50 8.82 -6.36
C LYS A 166 -36.16 10.27 -6.76
N VAL A 167 -35.45 10.43 -7.87
CA VAL A 167 -34.96 11.73 -8.36
C VAL A 167 -35.71 12.15 -9.61
N ASN A 168 -36.00 11.22 -10.53
CA ASN A 168 -36.75 11.44 -11.77
C ASN A 168 -36.32 12.68 -12.57
N THR A 169 -35.02 12.90 -12.72
CA THR A 169 -34.47 14.06 -13.47
C THR A 169 -33.99 13.66 -14.86
N TYR A 170 -34.31 14.46 -15.88
CA TYR A 170 -33.82 14.25 -17.25
C TYR A 170 -32.46 14.93 -17.48
N PHE A 171 -31.59 14.30 -18.26
CA PHE A 171 -30.27 14.82 -18.65
C PHE A 171 -29.87 14.37 -20.06
N GLY A 172 -28.87 15.04 -20.64
CA GLY A 172 -28.40 14.76 -22.00
C GLY A 172 -29.01 15.68 -23.05
N LYS A 173 -29.13 15.20 -24.30
CA LYS A 173 -29.63 16.04 -25.40
C LYS A 173 -31.15 16.18 -25.30
N PRO A 174 -31.70 17.41 -25.32
CA PRO A 174 -33.14 17.61 -25.34
C PRO A 174 -33.72 17.09 -26.66
N PHE A 175 -34.89 16.45 -26.61
CA PHE A 175 -35.56 15.92 -27.80
C PHE A 175 -36.17 17.01 -28.68
N SER A 176 -36.53 18.15 -28.08
CA SER A 176 -37.04 19.32 -28.78
C SER A 176 -36.14 20.53 -28.52
N LYS A 177 -36.01 21.42 -29.51
CA LYS A 177 -35.28 22.70 -29.33
C LYS A 177 -36.05 23.68 -28.43
N ASP A 178 -37.36 23.54 -28.37
CA ASP A 178 -38.27 24.47 -27.69
C ASP A 178 -38.67 23.99 -26.29
N ASP A 179 -38.65 22.67 -26.05
CA ASP A 179 -38.91 22.08 -24.74
C ASP A 179 -37.69 21.29 -24.24
N LYS A 180 -36.98 21.89 -23.27
CA LYS A 180 -35.79 21.31 -22.63
C LYS A 180 -36.12 20.41 -21.43
N SER A 181 -37.41 20.18 -21.13
CA SER A 181 -37.82 19.40 -19.95
C SER A 181 -37.62 17.89 -20.12
N ILE A 182 -37.64 17.39 -21.37
CA ILE A 182 -37.46 15.96 -21.68
C ILE A 182 -36.18 15.77 -22.51
N CYS A 183 -35.23 15.02 -21.95
CA CYS A 183 -33.92 14.74 -22.54
C CYS A 183 -33.73 13.24 -22.85
N SER A 184 -32.69 12.94 -23.63
CA SER A 184 -32.31 11.60 -24.09
C SER A 184 -32.09 10.57 -22.99
N SER A 185 -31.86 11.01 -21.75
CA SER A 185 -31.58 10.12 -20.62
C SER A 185 -32.35 10.59 -19.39
N GLN A 186 -32.81 9.63 -18.59
CA GLN A 186 -33.55 9.87 -17.36
C GLN A 186 -32.81 9.23 -16.20
N TRP A 187 -32.60 10.00 -15.15
CA TRP A 187 -32.08 9.56 -13.87
C TRP A 187 -33.27 9.29 -12.93
N ILE A 188 -33.58 8.02 -12.74
CA ILE A 188 -34.79 7.58 -12.04
C ILE A 188 -34.60 7.69 -10.53
N SER A 189 -33.54 7.09 -10.00
CA SER A 189 -33.26 7.06 -8.56
C SER A 189 -31.78 7.03 -8.24
N VAL A 190 -31.48 7.29 -6.97
CA VAL A 190 -30.15 7.24 -6.35
C VAL A 190 -30.23 6.39 -5.09
N LEU A 191 -29.21 5.58 -4.85
CA LEU A 191 -29.03 4.89 -3.58
C LEU A 191 -28.29 5.82 -2.62
N GLU A 192 -28.92 6.12 -1.49
CA GLU A 192 -28.30 6.88 -0.40
C GLU A 192 -27.87 5.91 0.69
N PRO A 193 -26.66 6.06 1.26
CA PRO A 193 -26.19 5.17 2.32
C PRO A 193 -26.98 5.42 3.61
N LEU A 194 -27.51 4.35 4.20
CA LEU A 194 -28.28 4.36 5.45
C LEU A 194 -27.39 3.98 6.64
N SER A 195 -26.62 2.90 6.48
CA SER A 195 -25.68 2.42 7.49
C SER A 195 -24.55 1.62 6.85
N VAL A 196 -23.47 1.43 7.60
CA VAL A 196 -22.34 0.59 7.24
C VAL A 196 -21.89 -0.19 8.46
N ALA A 197 -21.70 -1.50 8.29
CA ALA A 197 -21.03 -2.34 9.28
C ALA A 197 -19.67 -2.77 8.76
N SER A 198 -18.76 -3.07 9.67
CA SER A 198 -17.54 -3.80 9.34
C SER A 198 -17.15 -4.74 10.45
N THR A 199 -16.73 -5.95 10.08
CA THR A 199 -16.16 -6.93 11.00
C THR A 199 -14.66 -7.01 10.76
N ILE A 200 -13.88 -6.64 11.77
CA ILE A 200 -12.42 -6.70 11.78
C ILE A 200 -12.01 -8.06 12.35
N LYS A 201 -11.34 -8.87 11.53
CA LYS A 201 -10.74 -10.13 11.97
C LYS A 201 -9.29 -9.89 12.39
N LEU A 202 -8.99 -10.11 13.66
CA LEU A 202 -7.71 -9.85 14.31
C LEU A 202 -7.12 -11.13 14.93
N LYS A 203 -5.83 -11.08 15.25
CA LYS A 203 -5.17 -12.15 16.03
C LYS A 203 -5.70 -12.15 17.44
N TRP A 204 -6.04 -13.32 17.99
CA TRP A 204 -6.47 -13.40 19.39
C TRP A 204 -5.34 -12.99 20.34
N ARG A 205 -5.66 -12.14 21.31
CA ARG A 205 -4.77 -11.70 22.39
C ARG A 205 -5.53 -11.82 23.71
N GLU A 206 -4.85 -12.25 24.78
CA GLU A 206 -5.51 -12.45 26.09
C GLU A 206 -6.13 -11.17 26.65
N GLN A 207 -5.62 -9.99 26.27
CA GLN A 207 -6.21 -8.70 26.62
C GLN A 207 -7.66 -8.53 26.13
N TYR A 208 -8.08 -9.27 25.11
CA TYR A 208 -9.45 -9.23 24.58
C TYR A 208 -10.44 -10.05 25.39
N LYS A 209 -9.97 -10.96 26.26
CA LYS A 209 -10.81 -11.95 26.95
C LYS A 209 -11.96 -11.33 27.77
N ASN A 210 -11.73 -10.16 28.34
CA ASN A 210 -12.71 -9.46 29.19
C ASN A 210 -13.39 -8.28 28.48
N ASN A 211 -13.14 -8.10 27.18
CA ASN A 211 -13.73 -7.01 26.41
C ASN A 211 -14.86 -7.55 25.53
N THR A 212 -16.09 -7.11 25.82
CA THR A 212 -17.32 -7.54 25.13
C THR A 212 -17.36 -7.16 23.66
N SER A 213 -16.53 -6.20 23.22
CA SER A 213 -16.40 -5.83 21.79
C SER A 213 -15.67 -6.88 20.96
N TYR A 214 -15.04 -7.88 21.59
CA TYR A 214 -14.29 -8.92 20.89
C TYR A 214 -14.93 -10.29 21.08
N LYS A 215 -15.26 -10.94 19.97
CA LYS A 215 -15.75 -12.32 19.92
C LYS A 215 -14.62 -13.26 19.53
N LYS A 216 -14.32 -14.25 20.37
CA LYS A 216 -13.32 -15.28 20.06
C LYS A 216 -13.89 -16.28 19.07
N ILE A 217 -13.15 -16.55 18.00
CA ILE A 217 -13.46 -17.62 17.06
C ILE A 217 -12.25 -18.56 16.91
N VAL A 218 -12.52 -19.81 16.55
CA VAL A 218 -11.48 -20.80 16.23
C VAL A 218 -11.48 -20.99 14.72
N THR A 219 -10.29 -20.88 14.13
CA THR A 219 -10.04 -21.06 12.69
C THR A 219 -9.00 -22.16 12.48
N PRO A 220 -8.83 -22.69 11.25
CA PRO A 220 -7.75 -23.62 10.93
C PRO A 220 -6.35 -23.08 11.27
N PHE A 221 -6.19 -21.76 11.36
CA PHE A 221 -4.94 -21.07 11.68
C PHE A 221 -4.77 -20.74 13.17
N GLY A 222 -5.73 -21.15 14.02
CA GLY A 222 -5.75 -20.87 15.45
C GLY A 222 -6.88 -19.91 15.87
N SER A 223 -6.76 -19.36 17.08
CA SER A 223 -7.75 -18.44 17.64
C SER A 223 -7.65 -17.04 17.01
N SER A 224 -8.77 -16.51 16.53
CA SER A 224 -8.91 -15.13 16.07
C SER A 224 -9.93 -14.36 16.93
N ALA A 225 -9.85 -13.04 16.90
CA ALA A 225 -10.83 -12.15 17.50
C ALA A 225 -11.62 -11.44 16.39
N LEU A 226 -12.95 -11.37 16.54
CA LEU A 226 -13.81 -10.54 15.70
C LEU A 226 -14.22 -9.31 16.49
N LYS A 227 -14.07 -8.14 15.89
CA LYS A 227 -14.55 -6.86 16.40
C LYS A 227 -15.47 -6.24 15.35
N THR A 228 -16.69 -5.87 15.74
CA THR A 228 -17.62 -5.18 14.85
C THR A 228 -17.55 -3.67 15.10
N ILE A 229 -17.57 -2.88 14.03
CA ILE A 229 -17.84 -1.45 14.06
C ILE A 229 -19.05 -1.15 13.19
N TYR A 230 -19.83 -0.14 13.58
CA TYR A 230 -21.04 0.23 12.86
C TYR A 230 -21.25 1.73 12.89
N PHE A 231 -21.69 2.25 11.75
CA PHE A 231 -22.05 3.64 11.60
C PHE A 231 -23.38 3.77 10.85
N ASP A 232 -24.18 4.75 11.23
CA ASP A 232 -25.46 5.02 10.58
C ASP A 232 -25.74 6.52 10.47
N ILE A 233 -26.76 6.87 9.69
CA ILE A 233 -27.18 8.26 9.44
C ILE A 233 -27.54 9.05 10.72
N ARG A 234 -27.87 8.40 11.84
CA ARG A 234 -28.19 9.09 13.11
C ARG A 234 -26.94 9.69 13.76
N GLN A 235 -25.75 9.27 13.34
CA GLN A 235 -24.47 9.81 13.79
C GLN A 235 -24.00 11.06 13.01
N GLY A 236 -24.79 11.50 12.02
CA GLY A 236 -24.53 12.69 11.21
C GLY A 236 -24.26 12.38 9.75
N ASP A 237 -24.37 13.39 8.89
CA ASP A 237 -24.23 13.25 7.43
C ASP A 237 -22.81 12.80 6.99
N ASP A 238 -21.82 12.92 7.87
CA ASP A 238 -20.45 12.52 7.63
C ASP A 238 -20.09 11.12 8.17
N PHE A 239 -21.07 10.30 8.57
CA PHE A 239 -20.83 8.97 9.14
C PHE A 239 -19.98 8.07 8.22
N VAL A 240 -20.10 8.19 6.89
CA VAL A 240 -19.25 7.44 5.94
C VAL A 240 -17.78 7.86 6.07
N LYS A 241 -17.52 9.15 6.30
CA LYS A 241 -16.17 9.65 6.53
C LYS A 241 -15.63 9.17 7.88
N GLN A 242 -16.45 9.19 8.93
CA GLN A 242 -16.10 8.64 10.24
C GLN A 242 -15.77 7.14 10.14
N TRP A 243 -16.56 6.38 9.39
CA TRP A 243 -16.29 4.97 9.09
C TRP A 243 -14.96 4.76 8.39
N ILE A 244 -14.65 5.53 7.33
CA ILE A 244 -13.34 5.42 6.65
C ILE A 244 -12.20 5.68 7.62
N GLU A 245 -12.30 6.72 8.47
CA GLU A 245 -11.28 7.01 9.48
C GLU A 245 -11.08 5.84 10.44
N GLN A 246 -12.17 5.24 10.93
CA GLN A 246 -12.10 4.07 11.80
C GLN A 246 -11.48 2.85 11.10
N VAL A 247 -11.87 2.58 9.85
CA VAL A 247 -11.31 1.45 9.07
C VAL A 247 -9.81 1.58 8.88
N PHE A 248 -9.29 2.78 8.60
CA PHE A 248 -7.85 3.02 8.51
C PHE A 248 -7.14 2.80 9.86
N GLU A 249 -7.77 3.16 10.97
CA GLU A 249 -7.20 2.93 12.30
C GLU A 249 -7.12 1.43 12.61
N GLU A 250 -8.20 0.69 12.40
CA GLU A 250 -8.21 -0.77 12.60
C GLU A 250 -7.25 -1.48 11.64
N ALA A 251 -7.10 -0.98 10.41
CA ALA A 251 -6.17 -1.52 9.43
C ALA A 251 -4.72 -1.48 9.92
N LYS A 252 -4.34 -0.56 10.81
CA LYS A 252 -2.99 -0.58 11.41
C LYS A 252 -2.77 -1.84 12.22
N GLN A 253 -3.73 -2.23 13.05
CA GLN A 253 -3.64 -3.45 13.84
C GLN A 253 -3.69 -4.70 12.96
N VAL A 254 -4.54 -4.71 11.93
CA VAL A 254 -4.60 -5.82 10.96
C VAL A 254 -3.26 -5.99 10.23
N SER A 255 -2.63 -4.88 9.83
CA SER A 255 -1.30 -4.91 9.22
C SER A 255 -0.27 -5.54 10.16
N LEU A 256 -0.25 -5.14 11.43
CA LEU A 256 0.65 -5.71 12.44
C LEU A 256 0.39 -7.20 12.70
N ASP A 257 -0.87 -7.61 12.77
CA ASP A 257 -1.23 -9.01 13.04
C ASP A 257 -0.84 -9.96 11.90
N ASN A 258 -0.74 -9.45 10.65
CA ASN A 258 -0.27 -10.21 9.49
C ASN A 258 1.27 -10.24 9.33
N LYS A 259 2.02 -9.41 10.06
CA LYS A 259 3.49 -9.44 10.00
C LYS A 259 4.05 -10.75 10.56
N TYR A 260 5.22 -11.12 10.07
CA TYR A 260 5.98 -12.26 10.59
C TYR A 260 6.72 -11.82 11.86
N SER A 261 6.46 -12.52 12.97
CA SER A 261 7.20 -12.35 14.23
C SER A 261 8.07 -13.57 14.49
N ILE A 262 9.28 -13.36 15.03
CA ILE A 262 10.12 -14.44 15.54
C ILE A 262 9.50 -14.92 16.86
N ASN A 263 9.12 -16.20 16.91
CA ASN A 263 8.84 -16.89 18.16
C ASN A 263 10.04 -17.80 18.46
N ASP A 264 10.98 -17.33 19.27
CA ASP A 264 11.77 -18.26 20.08
C ASP A 264 11.02 -18.42 21.40
N GLY A 265 10.66 -19.65 21.76
CA GLY A 265 9.54 -20.01 22.64
C GLY A 265 9.58 -19.49 24.09
N LEU A 266 10.43 -18.53 24.45
CA LEU A 266 10.61 -18.05 25.81
C LEU A 266 10.63 -16.52 26.03
N THR A 267 10.60 -15.67 25.00
CA THR A 267 10.68 -14.21 25.23
C THR A 267 10.01 -13.38 24.13
N LYS A 268 9.49 -12.20 24.50
CA LYS A 268 8.81 -11.18 23.68
C LYS A 268 9.04 -11.33 22.17
N SER A 269 7.95 -11.50 21.42
CA SER A 269 7.95 -11.52 19.95
C SER A 269 8.47 -10.18 19.42
N TYR A 270 9.65 -10.17 18.83
CA TYR A 270 10.10 -9.07 17.99
C TYR A 270 9.68 -9.37 16.55
N ASP A 271 9.25 -8.34 15.82
CA ASP A 271 9.01 -8.45 14.37
C ASP A 271 10.32 -8.93 13.72
N ASP A 272 10.24 -9.95 12.86
CA ASP A 272 11.41 -10.33 12.06
C ASP A 272 11.58 -9.27 10.98
N GLU A 273 12.32 -8.20 11.26
CA GLU A 273 12.64 -7.18 10.25
C GLU A 273 13.34 -7.79 9.02
N ALA A 274 13.85 -9.02 9.10
CA ALA A 274 14.47 -9.70 7.97
C ALA A 274 13.46 -10.31 6.98
N ILE A 275 12.26 -10.72 7.41
CA ILE A 275 11.25 -11.30 6.50
C ILE A 275 10.41 -10.18 5.89
N PRO A 276 10.53 -9.90 4.58
CA PRO A 276 9.76 -8.85 3.94
C PRO A 276 8.28 -9.22 3.89
N TYR A 277 7.40 -8.32 4.37
CA TYR A 277 5.95 -8.40 4.19
C TYR A 277 5.43 -7.03 3.74
N LYS A 278 4.92 -6.96 2.51
CA LYS A 278 4.50 -5.71 1.84
C LYS A 278 3.05 -5.72 1.36
N GLN A 279 2.27 -6.67 1.83
CA GLN A 279 0.89 -6.85 1.42
C GLN A 279 0.03 -5.76 2.05
N ASN A 280 -0.83 -5.16 1.23
CA ASN A 280 -1.80 -4.17 1.69
C ASN A 280 -2.87 -4.85 2.55
N VAL A 281 -3.44 -4.09 3.49
CA VAL A 281 -4.55 -4.60 4.29
C VAL A 281 -5.79 -4.74 3.41
N SER A 282 -6.31 -5.96 3.33
CA SER A 282 -7.52 -6.27 2.56
C SER A 282 -8.78 -5.85 3.31
N ILE A 283 -9.61 -5.05 2.65
CA ILE A 283 -10.95 -4.67 3.07
C ILE A 283 -11.94 -5.24 2.05
N ILE A 284 -12.75 -6.18 2.48
CA ILE A 284 -13.49 -7.10 1.61
C ILE A 284 -14.99 -6.85 1.77
N GLY A 285 -15.66 -6.49 0.68
CA GLY A 285 -17.12 -6.43 0.64
C GLY A 285 -17.68 -7.43 -0.36
N PHE A 286 -18.95 -7.81 -0.24
CA PHE A 286 -19.58 -8.79 -1.13
C PHE A 286 -20.37 -8.08 -2.22
N ASN A 287 -20.02 -8.29 -3.50
CA ASN A 287 -20.60 -7.55 -4.64
C ASN A 287 -20.38 -6.02 -4.51
N SER A 288 -19.39 -5.63 -3.72
CA SER A 288 -19.14 -4.25 -3.32
C SER A 288 -18.55 -3.39 -4.44
N SER A 289 -17.87 -4.00 -5.41
CA SER A 289 -17.21 -3.28 -6.51
C SER A 289 -18.18 -2.50 -7.39
N ARG A 290 -19.40 -3.02 -7.54
CA ARG A 290 -20.45 -2.42 -8.35
C ARG A 290 -21.32 -1.44 -7.57
N PHE A 291 -21.51 -1.67 -6.27
CA PHE A 291 -22.48 -0.95 -5.44
C PHE A 291 -21.77 -0.10 -4.38
N ASP A 292 -21.21 -0.73 -3.36
CA ASP A 292 -20.75 -0.02 -2.16
C ASP A 292 -19.57 0.91 -2.41
N GLN A 293 -18.61 0.48 -3.24
CA GLN A 293 -17.43 1.30 -3.53
C GLN A 293 -17.80 2.64 -4.15
N ALA A 294 -18.87 2.70 -4.95
CA ALA A 294 -19.35 3.95 -5.52
C ALA A 294 -19.86 4.95 -4.46
N LEU A 295 -20.39 4.44 -3.33
CA LEU A 295 -20.94 5.26 -2.24
C LEU A 295 -19.87 6.08 -1.53
N PHE A 296 -18.68 5.50 -1.33
CA PHE A 296 -17.62 6.10 -0.54
C PHE A 296 -16.40 6.58 -1.32
N THR A 297 -16.23 6.19 -2.59
CA THR A 297 -15.06 6.59 -3.42
C THR A 297 -14.86 8.10 -3.47
N LYS A 298 -15.97 8.88 -3.49
CA LYS A 298 -15.92 10.35 -3.47
C LYS A 298 -15.22 10.93 -2.23
N TYR A 299 -15.20 10.21 -1.12
CA TYR A 299 -14.56 10.65 0.13
C TYR A 299 -13.07 10.28 0.21
N LEU A 300 -12.58 9.41 -0.68
CA LEU A 300 -11.19 8.90 -0.66
C LEU A 300 -10.18 9.80 -1.39
N HIS A 301 -10.63 10.90 -2.00
CA HIS A 301 -9.78 11.90 -2.62
C HIS A 301 -9.77 13.19 -1.79
N ASN A 302 -8.96 13.22 -0.72
CA ASN A 302 -8.89 14.35 0.21
C ASN A 302 -7.46 14.58 0.74
N ASP A 303 -7.27 15.45 1.73
CA ASP A 303 -5.93 15.78 2.26
C ASP A 303 -5.23 14.63 3.00
N LYS A 304 -5.98 13.63 3.46
CA LYS A 304 -5.46 12.45 4.18
C LYS A 304 -5.21 11.27 3.25
N TRP A 305 -6.09 11.04 2.27
CA TRP A 305 -6.07 9.83 1.44
C TRP A 305 -5.95 10.12 -0.05
N THR A 306 -5.36 9.18 -0.78
CA THR A 306 -5.33 9.21 -2.24
C THR A 306 -5.53 7.80 -2.80
N ILE A 307 -6.37 7.70 -3.81
CA ILE A 307 -6.48 6.47 -4.60
C ILE A 307 -5.22 6.37 -5.46
N GLN A 308 -4.41 5.34 -5.22
CA GLN A 308 -3.16 5.09 -5.95
C GLN A 308 -3.42 4.33 -7.24
N SER A 309 -4.30 3.33 -7.18
CA SER A 309 -4.67 2.54 -8.33
C SER A 309 -6.09 2.01 -8.22
N PHE A 310 -6.72 1.86 -9.38
CA PHE A 310 -8.00 1.18 -9.54
C PHE A 310 -7.83 0.17 -10.66
N ILE A 311 -8.09 -1.10 -10.37
CA ILE A 311 -7.96 -2.21 -11.31
C ILE A 311 -9.35 -2.73 -11.63
N GLY A 312 -9.70 -2.72 -12.92
CA GLY A 312 -11.00 -3.16 -13.42
C GLY A 312 -11.77 -2.01 -14.06
N SER A 313 -13.06 -2.24 -14.32
CA SER A 313 -13.98 -1.22 -14.84
C SER A 313 -14.99 -0.83 -13.75
N TYR A 314 -15.68 0.29 -13.91
CA TYR A 314 -16.71 0.74 -12.95
C TYR A 314 -17.87 -0.26 -12.72
N GLY A 315 -18.05 -1.25 -13.60
CA GLY A 315 -19.04 -2.32 -13.41
C GLY A 315 -18.47 -3.66 -12.94
N GLN A 316 -17.14 -3.83 -12.99
CA GLN A 316 -16.40 -5.03 -12.61
C GLN A 316 -15.05 -4.63 -12.02
N GLY A 317 -15.09 -3.91 -10.90
CA GLY A 317 -13.91 -3.49 -10.16
C GLY A 317 -13.27 -4.68 -9.46
N LYS A 318 -11.97 -4.92 -9.69
CA LYS A 318 -11.24 -6.01 -9.03
C LYS A 318 -10.61 -5.54 -7.72
N GLN A 319 -9.99 -4.36 -7.75
CA GLN A 319 -9.27 -3.83 -6.60
C GLN A 319 -9.16 -2.31 -6.68
N MET A 320 -9.33 -1.65 -5.54
CA MET A 320 -9.01 -0.23 -5.37
C MET A 320 -8.00 -0.07 -4.24
N VAL A 321 -6.82 0.47 -4.55
CA VAL A 321 -5.75 0.71 -3.58
C VAL A 321 -5.78 2.16 -3.14
N VAL A 322 -5.86 2.37 -1.83
CA VAL A 322 -5.87 3.70 -1.22
C VAL A 322 -4.66 3.83 -0.30
N GLU A 323 -3.94 4.92 -0.44
CA GLU A 323 -2.80 5.27 0.39
C GLU A 323 -3.12 6.45 1.30
N HIS A 324 -2.75 6.33 2.57
CA HIS A 324 -2.72 7.46 3.49
C HIS A 324 -1.47 8.31 3.23
N LYS A 325 -1.65 9.58 2.87
CA LYS A 325 -0.61 10.47 2.35
C LYS A 325 0.58 10.67 3.31
N GLN A 326 0.33 10.70 4.62
CA GLN A 326 1.35 10.91 5.66
C GLN A 326 2.04 9.61 6.10
N THR A 327 1.28 8.65 6.64
CA THR A 327 1.81 7.36 7.13
C THR A 327 2.27 6.40 6.04
N LYS A 328 1.92 6.63 4.77
CA LYS A 328 2.17 5.72 3.64
C LYS A 328 1.55 4.33 3.77
N GLN A 329 0.65 4.16 4.72
CA GLN A 329 -0.12 2.94 4.86
C GLN A 329 -1.05 2.77 3.67
N GLN A 330 -1.08 1.55 3.12
CA GLN A 330 -1.92 1.19 1.98
C GLN A 330 -2.96 0.15 2.39
N ILE A 331 -4.20 0.40 1.97
CA ILE A 331 -5.33 -0.53 2.10
C ILE A 331 -5.85 -0.85 0.71
N SER A 332 -6.39 -2.05 0.54
CA SER A 332 -6.97 -2.53 -0.71
C SER A 332 -8.43 -2.90 -0.48
N PHE A 333 -9.35 -2.19 -1.14
CA PHE A 333 -10.74 -2.60 -1.24
C PHE A 333 -10.87 -3.68 -2.32
N ILE A 334 -11.42 -4.84 -1.95
CA ILE A 334 -11.54 -6.02 -2.80
C ILE A 334 -12.97 -6.54 -2.72
N ASP A 335 -13.48 -7.07 -3.83
CA ASP A 335 -14.76 -7.77 -3.86
C ASP A 335 -14.55 -9.26 -3.59
N ALA A 336 -15.29 -9.82 -2.62
CA ALA A 336 -15.28 -11.27 -2.34
C ALA A 336 -15.67 -12.09 -3.58
N MET A 337 -16.57 -11.57 -4.43
CA MET A 337 -16.99 -12.24 -5.66
C MET A 337 -15.86 -12.42 -6.68
N ASN A 338 -14.73 -11.72 -6.54
CA ASN A 338 -13.56 -11.98 -7.37
C ASN A 338 -12.94 -13.35 -7.12
N TYR A 339 -13.22 -13.97 -5.96
CA TYR A 339 -12.67 -15.25 -5.54
C TYR A 339 -13.66 -16.42 -5.68
N THR A 340 -14.86 -16.17 -6.17
CA THR A 340 -15.94 -17.15 -6.25
C THR A 340 -16.62 -17.11 -7.62
N GLN A 341 -17.47 -18.09 -7.89
CA GLN A 341 -18.46 -17.93 -8.95
C GLN A 341 -19.47 -16.84 -8.56
N PRO A 342 -20.19 -16.22 -9.52
CA PRO A 342 -21.26 -15.29 -9.20
C PRO A 342 -22.37 -16.01 -8.41
N THR A 343 -22.46 -15.75 -7.11
CA THR A 343 -23.49 -16.30 -6.21
C THR A 343 -24.00 -15.19 -5.28
N ASP A 344 -25.10 -15.44 -4.57
CA ASP A 344 -25.51 -14.56 -3.48
C ASP A 344 -24.79 -14.89 -2.17
N LEU A 345 -24.79 -13.96 -1.21
CA LEU A 345 -24.05 -14.13 0.04
C LEU A 345 -24.50 -15.38 0.83
N ALA A 346 -25.78 -15.75 0.75
CA ALA A 346 -26.31 -16.90 1.47
C ALA A 346 -25.80 -18.22 0.86
N SER A 347 -25.80 -18.35 -0.47
CA SER A 347 -25.19 -19.48 -1.17
C SER A 347 -23.68 -19.53 -0.94
N PHE A 348 -23.00 -18.38 -0.98
CA PHE A 348 -21.56 -18.31 -0.66
C PHE A 348 -21.24 -18.84 0.73
N ALA A 349 -22.07 -18.50 1.72
CA ALA A 349 -21.94 -19.02 3.08
C ALA A 349 -22.18 -20.54 3.12
N GLN A 350 -23.29 -21.01 2.57
CA GLN A 350 -23.69 -22.42 2.61
C GLN A 350 -22.73 -23.34 1.85
N ASP A 351 -22.24 -22.94 0.68
CA ASP A 351 -21.39 -23.78 -0.16
C ASP A 351 -19.99 -23.98 0.44
N LEU A 352 -19.54 -23.03 1.27
CA LEU A 352 -18.20 -23.00 1.85
C LEU A 352 -18.17 -23.21 3.36
N GLU A 353 -19.33 -23.29 4.04
CA GLU A 353 -19.46 -23.66 5.45
C GLU A 353 -20.13 -25.02 5.61
N SER A 354 -19.47 -25.94 6.31
CA SER A 354 -20.02 -27.26 6.59
C SER A 354 -20.80 -27.37 7.90
N ASN A 355 -20.74 -26.40 8.83
CA ASN A 355 -21.14 -26.64 10.23
C ASN A 355 -21.58 -25.42 11.09
N ILE A 356 -22.09 -24.32 10.54
CA ILE A 356 -22.52 -23.17 11.37
C ILE A 356 -23.96 -22.77 11.05
N ASN A 357 -24.82 -22.75 12.09
CA ASN A 357 -26.23 -22.33 12.04
C ASN A 357 -26.38 -20.80 11.92
N GLN A 358 -25.53 -20.11 11.17
CA GLN A 358 -25.68 -18.68 10.91
C GLN A 358 -26.40 -18.51 9.57
N SER A 359 -27.73 -18.57 9.60
CA SER A 359 -28.52 -18.16 8.44
C SER A 359 -28.38 -16.66 8.24
N LYS A 360 -28.20 -16.24 6.98
CA LYS A 360 -28.30 -14.83 6.60
C LYS A 360 -29.62 -14.27 7.16
N GLY A 361 -29.56 -13.09 7.80
CA GLY A 361 -30.75 -12.42 8.32
C GLY A 361 -31.71 -12.02 7.18
N LEU A 362 -32.90 -11.53 7.54
CA LEU A 362 -33.89 -11.10 6.55
C LEU A 362 -34.14 -9.60 6.70
N PHE A 363 -33.77 -8.84 5.68
CA PHE A 363 -34.02 -7.41 5.62
C PHE A 363 -34.80 -7.04 4.36
N LEU A 364 -35.62 -6.00 4.47
CA LEU A 364 -36.47 -5.51 3.38
C LEU A 364 -35.82 -4.34 2.66
N TYR A 365 -35.65 -4.51 1.34
CA TYR A 365 -35.02 -3.51 0.49
C TYR A 365 -36.03 -2.59 -0.21
N GLU A 366 -37.29 -3.02 -0.39
CA GLU A 366 -38.32 -2.26 -1.12
C GLU A 366 -39.27 -1.48 -0.19
N GLY A 367 -39.42 -1.89 1.07
CA GLY A 367 -40.37 -1.28 2.01
C GLY A 367 -39.89 0.03 2.67
N ILE A 368 -38.61 0.37 2.54
CA ILE A 368 -37.99 1.57 3.10
C ILE A 368 -37.42 2.44 1.98
N THR A 369 -37.76 3.72 2.01
CA THR A 369 -37.28 4.76 1.09
C THR A 369 -36.57 5.87 1.86
N TYR A 370 -35.86 6.72 1.12
CA TYR A 370 -35.23 7.90 1.69
C TYR A 370 -36.20 8.83 2.45
N ASP A 371 -37.47 8.86 2.08
CA ASP A 371 -38.45 9.76 2.70
C ASP A 371 -39.09 9.18 3.97
N ASN A 372 -39.09 7.84 4.13
CA ASN A 372 -39.82 7.17 5.22
C ASN A 372 -38.92 6.40 6.21
N TYR A 373 -37.61 6.24 5.92
CA TYR A 373 -36.73 5.35 6.70
C TYR A 373 -36.80 5.61 8.21
N ASN A 374 -36.75 6.87 8.63
CA ASN A 374 -36.73 7.18 10.05
C ASN A 374 -38.07 6.85 10.73
N GLN A 375 -39.19 7.11 10.05
CA GLN A 375 -40.52 6.80 10.56
C GLN A 375 -40.75 5.29 10.64
N GLU A 376 -40.21 4.52 9.69
CA GLU A 376 -40.33 3.07 9.70
C GLU A 376 -39.38 2.40 10.70
N LEU A 377 -38.15 2.87 10.84
CA LEU A 377 -37.12 2.21 11.65
C LEU A 377 -37.21 2.52 13.15
N ILE A 378 -37.84 3.63 13.55
CA ILE A 378 -38.11 3.96 14.98
C ILE A 378 -39.15 3.03 15.62
N LYS A 379 -39.99 2.37 14.82
CA LYS A 379 -41.07 1.52 15.34
C LYS A 379 -40.52 0.29 16.07
N SER A 380 -41.14 -0.05 17.20
CA SER A 380 -40.85 -1.26 17.98
C SER A 380 -41.55 -2.52 17.47
N GLN A 381 -42.60 -2.36 16.68
CA GLN A 381 -43.30 -3.50 16.08
C GLN A 381 -42.48 -4.10 14.92
N PRO A 382 -42.45 -5.43 14.74
CA PRO A 382 -41.81 -6.06 13.59
C PRO A 382 -42.37 -5.57 12.24
N PHE A 383 -41.66 -5.84 11.16
CA PHE A 383 -42.15 -5.57 9.82
C PHE A 383 -43.29 -6.54 9.45
N PRO A 384 -44.32 -6.06 8.74
CA PRO A 384 -45.36 -6.95 8.21
C PRO A 384 -44.78 -7.85 7.12
N ILE A 385 -45.29 -9.08 6.97
CA ILE A 385 -44.79 -10.05 5.98
C ILE A 385 -44.70 -9.48 4.56
N LYS A 386 -45.70 -8.69 4.15
CA LYS A 386 -45.77 -8.05 2.83
C LYS A 386 -44.65 -7.05 2.56
N ALA A 387 -43.97 -6.56 3.60
CA ALA A 387 -42.83 -5.64 3.43
C ALA A 387 -41.58 -6.35 2.86
N PHE A 388 -41.53 -7.68 2.94
CA PHE A 388 -40.43 -8.50 2.43
C PHE A 388 -40.63 -8.97 0.99
N ASP A 389 -41.82 -8.75 0.43
CA ASP A 389 -42.11 -9.12 -0.96
C ASP A 389 -41.26 -8.25 -1.90
N SER A 390 -40.51 -8.88 -2.80
CA SER A 390 -39.74 -8.18 -3.83
C SER A 390 -40.45 -8.26 -5.17
N MET A 391 -40.94 -7.12 -5.65
CA MET A 391 -41.51 -7.02 -7.00
C MET A 391 -40.44 -7.21 -8.07
N LEU A 392 -39.21 -6.78 -7.82
CA LEU A 392 -38.10 -6.90 -8.77
C LEU A 392 -37.65 -8.35 -8.99
N LYS A 393 -37.59 -9.14 -7.92
CA LYS A 393 -37.19 -10.55 -7.98
C LYS A 393 -38.38 -11.50 -8.14
N ASN A 394 -39.60 -10.96 -8.20
CA ASN A 394 -40.86 -11.70 -8.16
C ASN A 394 -40.86 -12.78 -7.05
N LYS A 395 -40.35 -12.42 -5.88
CA LYS A 395 -40.17 -13.31 -4.74
C LYS A 395 -41.09 -12.85 -3.60
N ILE A 396 -41.94 -13.75 -3.16
CA ILE A 396 -42.84 -13.55 -2.02
C ILE A 396 -42.21 -14.22 -0.81
N MET A 397 -42.34 -13.58 0.35
CA MET A 397 -41.85 -14.11 1.62
C MET A 397 -42.64 -15.38 2.01
N THR A 398 -41.96 -16.45 2.42
CA THR A 398 -42.64 -17.65 2.92
C THR A 398 -43.05 -17.47 4.38
N ASP A 399 -44.11 -18.17 4.81
CA ASP A 399 -44.55 -18.12 6.21
C ASP A 399 -43.46 -18.63 7.18
N ASP A 400 -42.73 -19.67 6.79
CA ASP A 400 -41.65 -20.25 7.60
C ASP A 400 -40.48 -19.27 7.78
N ASP A 401 -40.03 -18.62 6.70
CA ASP A 401 -38.99 -17.59 6.77
C ASP A 401 -39.45 -16.39 7.60
N TYR A 402 -40.73 -16.02 7.52
CA TYR A 402 -41.29 -14.92 8.30
C TYR A 402 -41.36 -15.25 9.79
N LEU A 403 -41.67 -16.50 10.15
CA LEU A 403 -41.60 -16.95 11.54
C LEU A 403 -40.17 -16.89 12.09
N LEU A 404 -39.17 -17.23 11.26
CA LEU A 404 -37.75 -17.08 11.61
C LEU A 404 -37.42 -15.62 11.90
N TYR A 405 -37.79 -14.71 10.99
CA TYR A 405 -37.65 -13.25 11.20
C TYR A 405 -38.31 -12.79 12.50
N LEU A 406 -39.57 -13.20 12.76
CA LEU A 406 -40.28 -12.81 13.97
C LEU A 406 -39.64 -13.35 15.25
N SER A 407 -39.03 -14.54 15.21
CA SER A 407 -38.34 -15.10 16.35
C SER A 407 -37.08 -14.30 16.71
N ASP A 408 -36.37 -13.82 15.70
CA ASP A 408 -35.15 -13.03 15.86
C ASP A 408 -35.46 -11.57 16.23
N ALA A 409 -36.40 -10.94 15.52
CA ALA A 409 -36.80 -9.55 15.72
C ALA A 409 -37.29 -9.23 17.14
N LYS A 410 -37.82 -10.23 17.88
CA LYS A 410 -38.25 -10.07 19.29
C LYS A 410 -37.12 -9.70 20.25
N ASN A 411 -35.87 -9.97 19.87
CA ASN A 411 -34.71 -9.68 20.70
C ASN A 411 -34.30 -8.20 20.64
N TYR A 412 -34.93 -7.39 19.77
CA TYR A 412 -34.56 -6.02 19.48
C TYR A 412 -35.71 -5.05 19.80
N ALA A 413 -35.38 -3.92 20.44
CA ALA A 413 -36.39 -2.97 20.91
C ALA A 413 -37.00 -2.13 19.77
N THR A 414 -36.20 -1.84 18.74
CA THR A 414 -36.61 -1.09 17.55
C THR A 414 -36.12 -1.77 16.29
N ARG A 415 -36.73 -1.42 15.15
CA ARG A 415 -36.24 -1.88 13.83
C ARG A 415 -34.85 -1.31 13.50
N TRP A 416 -34.43 -0.20 14.11
CA TRP A 416 -33.05 0.28 14.07
C TRP A 416 -32.08 -0.72 14.73
N ASP A 417 -32.44 -1.23 15.90
CA ASP A 417 -31.60 -2.22 16.62
C ASP A 417 -31.53 -3.54 15.84
N TYR A 418 -32.62 -3.91 15.17
CA TYR A 418 -32.63 -5.05 14.25
C TYR A 418 -31.72 -4.81 13.03
N LEU A 419 -31.78 -3.63 12.40
CA LEU A 419 -30.90 -3.27 11.28
C LEU A 419 -29.42 -3.35 11.71
N TYR A 420 -29.07 -2.83 12.88
CA TYR A 420 -27.72 -2.95 13.41
C TYR A 420 -27.25 -4.41 13.50
N HIS A 421 -28.09 -5.28 14.08
CA HIS A 421 -27.78 -6.70 14.17
C HIS A 421 -27.66 -7.38 12.80
N TYR A 422 -28.57 -7.04 11.88
CA TYR A 422 -28.57 -7.56 10.52
C TYR A 422 -27.26 -7.22 9.78
N ASN A 423 -26.83 -5.95 9.79
CA ASN A 423 -25.58 -5.54 9.16
C ASN A 423 -24.36 -6.20 9.82
N GLU A 424 -24.37 -6.38 11.14
CA GLU A 424 -23.32 -7.13 11.84
C GLU A 424 -23.24 -8.57 11.31
N LEU A 425 -24.38 -9.25 11.17
CA LEU A 425 -24.45 -10.63 10.72
C LEU A 425 -23.97 -10.78 9.27
N ASP A 426 -24.36 -9.87 8.38
CA ASP A 426 -23.94 -9.86 6.96
C ASP A 426 -22.43 -9.66 6.79
N THR A 427 -21.77 -8.94 7.72
CA THR A 427 -20.30 -8.83 7.69
C THR A 427 -19.59 -10.03 8.34
N GLN A 428 -20.18 -10.64 9.36
CA GLN A 428 -19.62 -11.82 10.05
C GLN A 428 -19.72 -13.09 9.21
N ILE A 429 -20.82 -13.28 8.47
CA ILE A 429 -21.07 -14.48 7.65
C ILE A 429 -20.03 -14.63 6.52
N MET A 430 -19.38 -13.55 6.09
CA MET A 430 -18.27 -13.61 5.13
C MET A 430 -16.98 -14.23 5.71
N ILE A 431 -16.77 -14.20 7.03
CA ILE A 431 -15.49 -14.55 7.65
C ILE A 431 -15.11 -16.00 7.42
N TYR A 432 -16.01 -16.93 7.71
CA TYR A 432 -15.73 -18.37 7.67
C TYR A 432 -15.52 -18.89 6.24
N PRO A 433 -16.37 -18.57 5.24
CA PRO A 433 -16.10 -18.87 3.84
C PRO A 433 -14.73 -18.35 3.37
N LEU A 434 -14.39 -17.10 3.69
CA LEU A 434 -13.09 -16.52 3.33
C LEU A 434 -11.93 -17.25 4.03
N VAL A 435 -12.08 -17.62 5.31
CA VAL A 435 -11.10 -18.43 6.03
C VAL A 435 -10.90 -19.79 5.37
N ASN A 436 -11.97 -20.45 4.94
CA ASN A 436 -11.91 -21.74 4.29
C ASN A 436 -11.24 -21.64 2.91
N LEU A 437 -11.54 -20.60 2.13
CA LEU A 437 -10.85 -20.33 0.88
C LEU A 437 -9.35 -20.08 1.10
N ILE A 438 -8.98 -19.22 2.05
CA ILE A 438 -7.57 -18.96 2.39
C ILE A 438 -6.87 -20.27 2.77
N ASN A 439 -7.51 -21.11 3.58
CA ASN A 439 -6.98 -22.42 3.96
C ASN A 439 -6.82 -23.36 2.75
N TRP A 440 -7.76 -23.35 1.81
CA TRP A 440 -7.67 -24.16 0.60
C TRP A 440 -6.48 -23.75 -0.29
N PHE A 441 -6.29 -22.46 -0.55
CA PHE A 441 -5.13 -21.98 -1.32
C PHE A 441 -3.81 -22.21 -0.58
N TYR A 442 -3.82 -22.10 0.75
CA TYR A 442 -2.64 -22.31 1.58
C TYR A 442 -2.09 -23.74 1.48
N GLN A 443 -2.93 -24.75 1.22
CA GLN A 443 -2.47 -26.13 0.99
C GLN A 443 -1.48 -26.25 -0.19
N TYR A 444 -1.49 -25.27 -1.10
CA TYR A 444 -0.58 -25.16 -2.24
C TYR A 444 0.52 -24.10 -2.04
N ASN A 445 0.71 -23.60 -0.82
CA ASN A 445 1.60 -22.48 -0.49
C ASN A 445 1.26 -21.18 -1.24
N VAL A 446 -0.02 -20.95 -1.56
CA VAL A 446 -0.49 -19.74 -2.24
C VAL A 446 -1.23 -18.84 -1.24
N ASP A 447 -0.80 -17.58 -1.12
CA ASP A 447 -1.55 -16.57 -0.37
C ASP A 447 -2.67 -16.00 -1.24
N MET A 448 -3.91 -16.42 -0.96
CA MET A 448 -5.11 -16.02 -1.71
C MET A 448 -5.25 -14.50 -1.89
N LEU A 449 -4.99 -13.73 -0.82
CA LEU A 449 -5.22 -12.28 -0.79
C LEU A 449 -4.09 -11.49 -1.46
N SER A 450 -2.97 -12.15 -1.77
CA SER A 450 -1.90 -11.54 -2.58
C SER A 450 -2.25 -11.46 -4.08
N PHE A 451 -3.29 -12.16 -4.53
CA PHE A 451 -3.77 -12.12 -5.91
C PHE A 451 -5.16 -11.50 -6.02
N MET A 452 -5.44 -10.89 -7.18
CA MET A 452 -6.64 -10.10 -7.42
C MET A 452 -7.93 -10.89 -7.73
N SER A 453 -7.84 -12.20 -8.00
CA SER A 453 -9.01 -13.00 -8.40
C SER A 453 -8.75 -14.51 -8.30
N LEU A 454 -9.83 -15.29 -8.32
CA LEU A 454 -9.81 -16.75 -8.35
C LEU A 454 -8.91 -17.29 -9.46
N ALA A 455 -9.10 -16.84 -10.70
CA ALA A 455 -8.29 -17.28 -11.84
C ALA A 455 -6.79 -16.97 -11.68
N ALA A 456 -6.43 -15.89 -10.97
CA ALA A 456 -5.03 -15.55 -10.71
C ALA A 456 -4.42 -16.48 -9.66
N ASN A 457 -5.20 -16.83 -8.64
CA ASN A 457 -4.82 -17.83 -7.63
C ASN A 457 -4.72 -19.25 -8.24
N GLU A 458 -5.68 -19.66 -9.07
CA GLU A 458 -5.63 -20.95 -9.78
C GLU A 458 -4.40 -21.06 -10.67
N ASN A 459 -4.05 -19.98 -11.38
CA ASN A 459 -2.82 -19.93 -12.14
C ASN A 459 -1.60 -20.11 -11.22
N ALA A 460 -1.56 -19.44 -10.07
CA ALA A 460 -0.49 -19.63 -9.09
C ALA A 460 -0.39 -21.10 -8.62
N ILE A 461 -1.52 -21.75 -8.31
CA ILE A 461 -1.55 -23.18 -7.96
C ILE A 461 -1.00 -24.04 -9.09
N LYS A 462 -1.42 -23.82 -10.33
CA LYS A 462 -0.94 -24.57 -11.50
C LYS A 462 0.59 -24.53 -11.58
N TYR A 463 1.18 -23.36 -11.36
CA TYR A 463 2.63 -23.20 -11.30
C TYR A 463 3.23 -23.82 -10.04
N ALA A 464 2.61 -23.70 -8.86
CA ALA A 464 3.09 -24.37 -7.65
C ALA A 464 3.18 -25.89 -7.84
N ILE A 465 2.21 -26.51 -8.50
CA ILE A 465 2.20 -27.94 -8.82
C ILE A 465 3.26 -28.29 -9.87
N ALA A 466 3.37 -27.49 -10.94
CA ALA A 466 4.35 -27.72 -12.00
C ALA A 466 5.80 -27.65 -11.49
N TYR A 467 6.04 -26.89 -10.42
CA TYR A 467 7.34 -26.71 -9.78
C TYR A 467 7.42 -27.39 -8.40
N LYS A 468 6.57 -28.39 -8.11
CA LYS A 468 6.56 -29.07 -6.80
C LYS A 468 7.89 -29.78 -6.47
N ASP A 469 8.57 -30.27 -7.50
CA ASP A 469 9.85 -30.99 -7.41
C ASP A 469 11.04 -30.03 -7.63
N PHE A 470 10.76 -28.72 -7.69
CA PHE A 470 11.78 -27.70 -7.83
C PHE A 470 12.50 -27.52 -6.49
N ASP A 471 13.75 -27.96 -6.45
CA ASP A 471 14.67 -27.69 -5.37
C ASP A 471 15.75 -26.77 -5.89
N LEU A 472 15.84 -25.58 -5.30
CA LEU A 472 16.81 -24.59 -5.70
C LEU A 472 18.24 -25.15 -5.66
N ASN A 473 18.60 -25.94 -4.64
CA ASN A 473 19.94 -26.48 -4.47
C ASN A 473 20.26 -27.62 -5.44
N ILE A 474 19.24 -28.31 -5.98
CA ILE A 474 19.41 -29.41 -6.94
C ILE A 474 19.33 -28.91 -8.38
N ASN A 475 18.37 -28.04 -8.68
CA ASN A 475 18.09 -27.52 -10.02
C ASN A 475 19.01 -26.34 -10.38
N TYR A 476 19.40 -25.56 -9.38
CA TYR A 476 20.40 -24.49 -9.48
C TYR A 476 21.49 -24.75 -8.44
N PRO A 477 22.22 -25.88 -8.53
CA PRO A 477 23.30 -26.13 -7.60
C PRO A 477 24.27 -24.96 -7.70
N GLN A 478 24.86 -24.57 -6.57
CA GLN A 478 25.98 -23.63 -6.57
C GLN A 478 27.09 -24.23 -7.41
N GLN A 479 27.05 -23.95 -8.71
CA GLN A 479 28.11 -24.34 -9.61
C GLN A 479 29.30 -23.52 -9.15
N GLN A 480 30.44 -24.18 -8.94
CA GLN A 480 31.71 -23.50 -9.11
C GLN A 480 31.70 -22.96 -10.53
N SER A 481 31.27 -21.72 -10.68
CA SER A 481 31.19 -21.06 -11.96
C SER A 481 32.52 -21.25 -12.65
N LYS A 482 32.52 -21.78 -13.88
CA LYS A 482 33.72 -21.73 -14.72
C LYS A 482 34.14 -20.28 -14.98
N SER A 483 33.21 -19.34 -14.81
CA SER A 483 33.44 -17.91 -14.92
C SER A 483 34.12 -17.39 -13.66
N LYS A 484 35.08 -16.49 -13.87
CA LYS A 484 35.82 -15.87 -12.78
C LYS A 484 34.87 -14.97 -11.96
N PRO A 485 35.02 -14.92 -10.62
CA PRO A 485 34.31 -13.95 -9.79
C PRO A 485 34.48 -12.54 -10.34
N PHE A 486 33.40 -11.77 -10.37
CA PHE A 486 33.48 -10.35 -10.74
C PHE A 486 34.07 -9.58 -9.57
N ILE A 487 35.22 -8.95 -9.80
CA ILE A 487 35.84 -8.02 -8.85
C ILE A 487 35.77 -6.64 -9.49
N LEU A 488 35.16 -5.68 -8.79
CA LEU A 488 35.07 -4.31 -9.28
C LEU A 488 36.44 -3.64 -9.23
N SER A 489 37.11 -3.51 -10.37
CA SER A 489 38.34 -2.75 -10.47
C SER A 489 38.05 -1.25 -10.58
N GLN A 490 38.95 -0.41 -10.05
CA GLN A 490 38.86 1.05 -10.17
C GLN A 490 38.80 1.49 -11.65
N SER A 491 39.57 0.84 -12.52
CA SER A 491 39.59 1.16 -13.96
C SER A 491 38.25 0.86 -14.64
N TYR A 492 37.62 -0.26 -14.30
CA TYR A 492 36.29 -0.62 -14.81
C TYR A 492 35.22 0.34 -14.29
N TRP A 493 35.29 0.71 -13.01
CA TRP A 493 34.41 1.70 -12.40
C TRP A 493 34.48 3.06 -13.10
N ASN A 494 35.70 3.58 -13.27
CA ASN A 494 35.93 4.86 -13.92
C ASN A 494 35.39 4.86 -15.36
N TYR A 495 35.65 3.80 -16.12
CA TYR A 495 35.14 3.63 -17.48
C TYR A 495 33.60 3.67 -17.53
N LYS A 496 32.94 2.96 -16.61
CA LYS A 496 31.48 2.92 -16.54
C LYS A 496 30.87 4.27 -16.16
N VAL A 497 31.39 4.92 -15.12
CA VAL A 497 30.93 6.24 -14.66
C VAL A 497 31.05 7.28 -15.78
N ILE A 498 32.20 7.33 -16.46
CA ILE A 498 32.43 8.25 -17.58
C ILE A 498 31.48 7.93 -18.74
N GLY A 499 31.33 6.65 -19.10
CA GLY A 499 30.44 6.21 -20.18
C GLY A 499 28.98 6.60 -19.95
N TYR A 500 28.46 6.42 -18.72
CA TYR A 500 27.10 6.83 -18.38
C TYR A 500 26.94 8.35 -18.40
N ASN A 501 27.92 9.10 -17.89
CA ASN A 501 27.89 10.57 -17.93
C ASN A 501 27.83 11.09 -19.37
N ILE A 502 28.62 10.53 -20.28
CA ILE A 502 28.59 10.88 -21.72
C ILE A 502 27.22 10.56 -22.33
N GLN A 503 26.65 9.38 -22.05
CA GLN A 503 25.33 9.01 -22.56
C GLN A 503 24.22 9.94 -22.08
N ASP A 504 24.27 10.37 -20.82
CA ASP A 504 23.28 11.27 -20.25
C ASP A 504 23.42 12.71 -20.77
N LYS A 505 24.66 13.19 -20.94
CA LYS A 505 24.94 14.47 -21.64
C LYS A 505 24.41 14.45 -23.07
N GLN A 506 24.65 13.37 -23.84
CA GLN A 506 24.15 13.22 -25.21
C GLN A 506 22.61 13.18 -25.30
N LYS A 507 21.93 12.76 -24.24
CA LYS A 507 20.46 12.69 -24.19
C LYS A 507 19.81 13.86 -23.44
N HIS A 508 20.58 14.92 -23.16
CA HIS A 508 20.13 16.13 -22.44
C HIS A 508 19.46 15.82 -21.08
N ARG A 509 20.01 14.85 -20.35
CA ARG A 509 19.51 14.45 -19.03
C ARG A 509 20.30 15.13 -17.92
N LYS A 510 19.65 15.35 -16.77
CA LYS A 510 20.29 15.88 -15.56
C LYS A 510 21.34 14.87 -15.05
N THR A 511 22.59 15.29 -14.86
CA THR A 511 23.71 14.43 -14.45
C THR A 511 24.18 14.66 -13.01
N ASN A 512 23.51 15.57 -12.30
CA ASN A 512 23.98 16.19 -11.05
C ASN A 512 24.14 15.18 -9.90
N ASN A 513 23.40 14.07 -9.96
CA ASN A 513 23.39 13.01 -8.95
C ASN A 513 23.93 11.66 -9.45
N ASN A 514 24.55 11.64 -10.62
CA ASN A 514 25.10 10.39 -11.13
C ASN A 514 26.19 9.89 -10.16
N VAL A 515 26.29 8.57 -10.02
CA VAL A 515 27.41 7.94 -9.32
C VAL A 515 28.73 8.47 -9.84
N THR A 516 29.62 8.82 -8.92
CA THR A 516 30.90 9.46 -9.23
C THR A 516 32.05 8.47 -9.10
N ILE A 517 33.22 8.85 -9.61
CA ILE A 517 34.45 8.07 -9.42
C ILE A 517 34.74 7.83 -7.93
N ASN A 518 34.35 8.76 -7.06
CA ASN A 518 34.56 8.70 -5.60
C ASN A 518 33.68 7.66 -4.89
N ASP A 519 32.62 7.15 -5.53
CA ASP A 519 31.74 6.15 -4.94
C ASP A 519 32.30 4.73 -5.02
N TYR A 520 33.50 4.56 -5.60
CA TYR A 520 34.14 3.27 -5.85
C TYR A 520 34.16 2.35 -4.63
N GLU A 521 34.68 2.81 -3.49
CA GLU A 521 34.85 1.97 -2.30
C GLU A 521 33.52 1.46 -1.75
N TYR A 522 32.47 2.28 -1.80
CA TYR A 522 31.12 1.87 -1.39
C TYR A 522 30.59 0.75 -2.27
N TYR A 523 30.65 0.91 -3.60
CA TYR A 523 30.14 -0.11 -4.53
C TYR A 523 31.00 -1.36 -4.60
N LYS A 524 32.31 -1.23 -4.42
CA LYS A 524 33.22 -2.35 -4.30
C LYS A 524 32.82 -3.22 -3.11
N ASN A 525 32.68 -2.61 -1.93
CA ASN A 525 32.26 -3.32 -0.73
C ASN A 525 30.84 -3.92 -0.91
N LEU A 526 29.90 -3.15 -1.47
CA LEU A 526 28.56 -3.63 -1.76
C LEU A 526 28.56 -4.86 -2.66
N PHE A 527 29.32 -4.88 -3.74
CA PHE A 527 29.39 -6.03 -4.65
C PHE A 527 30.17 -7.23 -4.07
N GLU A 528 31.17 -6.98 -3.22
CA GLU A 528 31.95 -8.04 -2.56
C GLU A 528 31.14 -8.77 -1.47
N THR A 529 30.27 -8.02 -0.76
CA THR A 529 29.43 -8.51 0.33
C THR A 529 28.04 -8.96 -0.10
N SER A 530 27.55 -8.45 -1.24
CA SER A 530 26.27 -8.88 -1.81
C SER A 530 26.38 -10.26 -2.45
N GLN A 531 25.35 -11.05 -2.24
CA GLN A 531 25.13 -12.34 -2.89
C GLN A 531 23.70 -12.40 -3.42
N CYS A 532 23.47 -13.25 -4.41
CA CYS A 532 22.10 -13.51 -4.88
C CYS A 532 21.26 -13.95 -3.68
N ALA A 533 20.18 -13.21 -3.39
CA ALA A 533 19.31 -13.53 -2.27
C ALA A 533 18.76 -14.95 -2.40
N ILE A 534 18.54 -15.43 -3.63
CA ILE A 534 17.95 -16.73 -3.93
C ILE A 534 19.00 -17.85 -3.82
N CYS A 535 20.04 -17.87 -4.67
CA CYS A 535 20.99 -18.99 -4.72
C CYS A 535 22.28 -18.80 -3.90
N GLY A 536 22.49 -17.62 -3.31
CA GLY A 536 23.73 -17.30 -2.59
C GLY A 536 24.96 -17.08 -3.48
N ASP A 537 24.83 -17.14 -4.81
CA ASP A 537 25.96 -16.93 -5.71
C ASP A 537 26.44 -15.48 -5.73
N LYS A 538 27.75 -15.31 -5.86
CA LYS A 538 28.39 -14.01 -6.10
C LYS A 538 28.29 -13.62 -7.58
N PHE A 539 28.42 -12.32 -7.84
CA PHE A 539 28.55 -11.83 -9.22
C PHE A 539 29.76 -12.46 -9.94
N THR A 540 29.58 -12.76 -11.22
CA THR A 540 30.62 -13.37 -12.08
C THR A 540 30.85 -12.52 -13.32
N MET A 541 31.89 -12.81 -14.10
CA MET A 541 32.11 -12.13 -15.37
C MET A 541 30.99 -12.37 -16.41
N ASP A 542 30.17 -13.40 -16.24
CA ASP A 542 29.04 -13.67 -17.13
C ASP A 542 27.73 -13.02 -16.62
N ASN A 543 27.64 -12.81 -15.30
CA ASN A 543 26.54 -12.10 -14.65
C ASN A 543 27.09 -10.87 -13.89
N LYS A 544 27.55 -9.87 -14.65
CA LYS A 544 28.13 -8.66 -14.08
C LYS A 544 27.04 -7.80 -13.47
N PRO A 545 27.24 -7.23 -12.27
CA PRO A 545 26.32 -6.25 -11.74
C PRO A 545 26.35 -5.05 -12.67
N THR A 546 25.20 -4.65 -13.16
CA THR A 546 25.06 -3.37 -13.84
C THR A 546 24.73 -2.29 -12.83
N LEU A 547 25.30 -1.12 -13.09
CA LEU A 547 24.87 0.12 -12.44
C LEU A 547 23.74 0.64 -13.30
N ASP A 548 22.64 -0.10 -13.35
CA ASP A 548 21.51 0.38 -14.11
C ASP A 548 20.85 1.53 -13.32
N ARG A 549 20.39 2.54 -14.07
CA ARG A 549 20.11 3.92 -13.63
C ARG A 549 19.44 4.02 -12.26
N ILE A 550 20.03 4.82 -11.35
CA ILE A 550 19.39 5.29 -10.10
C ILE A 550 18.47 6.46 -10.42
#